data_AF-A0A520ARW4-F1
#
_entry.id   AF-A0A520ARW4-F1
#
_cell.length_a   1.000
_cell.length_b   1.000
_cell.length_c   1.000
_cell.angle_alpha   90.00
_cell.angle_beta   90.00
_cell.angle_gamma   90.00
#
_symmetry.space_group_name_H-M   'P 1'
#
loop_
_entity.id
_entity.type
_entity.pdbx_description
1 polymer ?
#
loop_
_entity_poly.entity_id
_entity_poly.type
_entity_poly.pdbx_seq_one_letter_code
_entity_poly.pdbx_strand_id
1 'polypeptide(L)'
;MEQAGKPVQWTQRVETINRFIGPCEEAAQKAVSNSIKRPEGAWEILGFALVFVLQLMAFVGLIYATYRGMAWLSLRLGRRAYERAVVANITVDEAGAATIPVLATFTGVRGLPWWYAIASNNAKPLLVIEPGGIRFRVVCERERRYGEIECVDVRQGRGTVNLSFTFHESLLNFTANLGAVPLAAHVLSLLPQSMPLSTRALAVKAISV
;
A
#
# COMPACT_ATOMS: atom_id res chain seq x y z
N MET A 1 -64.89 -51.15 3.26
CA MET A 1 -64.60 -50.60 4.60
C MET A 1 -64.44 -49.10 4.43
N GLU A 2 -65.46 -48.39 4.89
CA GLU A 2 -65.70 -46.97 4.76
C GLU A 2 -65.85 -46.44 6.19
N GLN A 3 -65.02 -45.48 6.60
CA GLN A 3 -65.16 -44.66 7.82
C GLN A 3 -64.39 -43.35 7.53
N ALA A 4 -65.04 -42.18 7.44
CA ALA A 4 -65.70 -41.39 8.47
C ALA A 4 -64.78 -40.25 8.96
N GLY A 5 -65.25 -39.00 8.84
CA GLY A 5 -64.60 -37.82 9.43
C GLY A 5 -65.22 -36.50 8.99
N LYS A 6 -66.24 -36.02 9.73
CA LYS A 6 -66.95 -34.73 9.56
C LYS A 6 -66.02 -33.50 9.65
N PRO A 7 -66.30 -32.40 8.95
CA PRO A 7 -65.89 -31.06 9.38
C PRO A 7 -66.97 -30.36 10.21
N VAL A 8 -66.51 -29.68 11.27
CA VAL A 8 -67.27 -29.00 12.32
C VAL A 8 -67.73 -27.61 11.88
N GLN A 9 -68.93 -27.28 12.35
CA GLN A 9 -69.79 -26.13 12.06
C GLN A 9 -69.42 -24.88 12.87
N TRP A 10 -69.65 -23.73 12.25
CA TRP A 10 -69.46 -22.36 12.74
C TRP A 10 -70.15 -22.07 14.09
N THR A 11 -69.47 -21.30 14.94
CA THR A 11 -70.10 -20.58 16.05
C THR A 11 -69.56 -19.15 16.09
N GLN A 12 -70.41 -18.20 15.65
CA GLN A 12 -70.22 -16.77 15.86
C GLN A 12 -70.27 -16.47 17.37
N ARG A 13 -69.17 -15.94 17.92
CA ARG A 13 -69.17 -15.32 19.24
C ARG A 13 -69.60 -13.86 19.07
N VAL A 14 -70.87 -13.58 19.38
CA VAL A 14 -71.37 -12.23 19.58
C VAL A 14 -70.82 -11.75 20.93
N GLU A 15 -69.85 -10.82 20.88
CA GLU A 15 -69.28 -10.21 22.07
C GLU A 15 -70.09 -8.95 22.39
N THR A 16 -71.02 -9.08 23.32
CA THR A 16 -71.83 -7.97 23.85
C THR A 16 -70.93 -7.09 24.73
N ILE A 17 -70.42 -5.99 24.16
CA ILE A 17 -69.75 -4.96 24.95
C ILE A 17 -70.84 -4.13 25.63
N ASN A 18 -71.06 -4.40 26.91
CA ASN A 18 -71.94 -3.59 27.77
C ASN A 18 -71.37 -2.18 27.88
N ARG A 19 -71.98 -1.23 27.17
CA ARG A 19 -71.63 0.20 27.23
C ARG A 19 -72.40 0.84 28.39
N PHE A 20 -71.73 0.99 29.53
CA PHE A 20 -72.27 1.72 30.68
C PHE A 20 -72.14 3.22 30.40
N ILE A 21 -73.26 3.90 30.11
CA ILE A 21 -73.31 5.35 29.91
C ILE A 21 -73.64 6.01 31.25
N GLY A 22 -72.60 6.43 31.97
CA GLY A 22 -72.72 7.24 33.18
C GLY A 22 -72.60 8.74 32.89
N PRO A 23 -73.01 9.64 33.81
CA PRO A 23 -73.15 11.07 33.58
C PRO A 23 -71.83 11.87 33.50
N CYS A 24 -70.70 11.21 33.24
CA CYS A 24 -69.35 11.79 33.28
C CYS A 24 -68.61 11.76 31.94
N GLU A 25 -69.33 11.70 30.81
CA GLU A 25 -68.70 11.62 29.47
C GLU A 25 -67.98 12.93 29.08
N GLU A 26 -68.43 14.08 29.58
CA GLU A 26 -67.78 15.38 29.31
C GLU A 26 -66.46 15.57 30.08
N ALA A 27 -66.28 14.91 31.23
CA ALA A 27 -65.05 15.00 32.00
C ALA A 27 -63.92 14.12 31.42
N ALA A 28 -64.27 12.98 30.82
CA ALA A 28 -63.32 12.07 30.19
C ALA A 28 -62.81 12.58 28.82
N GLN A 29 -63.64 13.30 28.06
CA GLN A 29 -63.22 13.92 26.80
C GLN A 29 -62.18 15.04 26.98
N LYS A 30 -62.17 15.74 28.12
CA LYS A 30 -61.11 16.71 28.45
C LYS A 30 -59.77 16.05 28.82
N ALA A 31 -59.77 14.81 29.29
CA ALA A 31 -58.55 14.08 29.63
C ALA A 31 -57.86 13.44 28.42
N VAL A 32 -58.59 13.23 27.31
CA VAL A 32 -58.05 12.73 26.03
C VAL A 32 -57.99 13.87 25.00
N SER A 33 -57.58 15.06 25.44
CA SER A 33 -56.99 16.03 24.50
C SER A 33 -55.60 15.52 24.14
N ASN A 34 -55.53 14.81 23.01
CA ASN A 34 -54.32 14.40 22.32
C ASN A 34 -53.38 15.60 22.13
N SER A 35 -52.51 15.87 23.10
CA SER A 35 -51.22 16.45 22.79
C SER A 35 -50.30 15.29 22.43
N ILE A 36 -50.30 14.93 21.15
CA ILE A 36 -49.07 14.40 20.56
C ILE A 36 -48.06 15.51 20.81
N LYS A 37 -47.29 15.40 21.90
CA LYS A 37 -46.18 16.30 22.18
C LYS A 37 -45.26 16.19 20.98
N ARG A 38 -45.36 17.16 20.08
CA ARG A 38 -44.40 17.38 19.01
C ARG A 38 -43.04 17.38 19.73
N PRO A 39 -42.10 16.46 19.42
CA PRO A 39 -40.88 16.35 20.19
C PRO A 39 -40.16 17.69 20.19
N GLU A 40 -40.25 18.40 21.32
CA GLU A 40 -39.53 19.63 21.58
C GLU A 40 -38.05 19.26 21.50
N GLY A 41 -37.38 19.69 20.43
CA GLY A 41 -36.00 19.32 20.11
C GLY A 41 -35.79 18.54 18.81
N ALA A 42 -36.83 18.16 18.05
CA ALA A 42 -36.62 17.49 16.75
C ALA A 42 -35.84 18.35 15.74
N TRP A 43 -36.05 19.66 15.75
CA TRP A 43 -35.28 20.61 14.94
C TRP A 43 -33.83 20.76 15.42
N GLU A 44 -33.58 20.64 16.73
CA GLU A 44 -32.22 20.64 17.29
C GLU A 44 -31.48 19.37 16.91
N ILE A 45 -32.12 18.21 17.04
CA ILE A 45 -31.56 16.91 16.64
C ILE A 45 -31.25 16.88 15.14
N LEU A 46 -32.15 17.38 14.30
CA LEU A 46 -31.92 17.51 12.86
C LEU A 46 -30.78 18.49 12.55
N GLY A 47 -30.69 19.60 13.27
CA GLY A 47 -29.60 20.56 13.16
C GLY A 47 -28.24 19.95 13.54
N PHE A 48 -28.16 19.26 14.67
CA PHE A 48 -26.94 18.55 15.09
C PHE A 48 -26.56 17.44 14.13
N ALA A 49 -27.52 16.67 13.64
CA ALA A 49 -27.27 15.64 12.64
C ALA A 49 -26.72 16.24 11.33
N LEU A 50 -27.28 17.36 10.87
CA LEU A 50 -26.80 18.04 9.67
C LEU A 50 -25.37 18.57 9.85
N VAL A 51 -25.10 19.26 10.97
CA VAL A 51 -23.75 19.76 11.29
C VAL A 51 -22.76 18.60 11.37
N PHE A 52 -23.13 17.50 12.01
CA PHE A 52 -22.29 16.31 12.13
C PHE A 52 -21.97 15.69 10.76
N VAL A 53 -22.97 15.55 9.89
CA VAL A 53 -22.76 15.03 8.52
C VAL A 53 -21.86 15.96 7.72
N LEU A 54 -22.07 17.28 7.78
CA LEU A 54 -21.22 18.25 7.09
C LEU A 54 -19.77 18.22 7.60
N GLN A 55 -19.58 18.10 8.91
CA GLN A 55 -18.26 18.02 9.52
C GLN A 55 -17.56 16.69 9.18
N LEU A 56 -18.30 15.58 9.12
CA LEU A 56 -17.77 14.29 8.68
C LEU A 56 -17.35 14.34 7.20
N MET A 57 -18.16 14.93 6.33
CA MET A 57 -17.83 15.11 4.92
C MET A 57 -16.59 15.99 4.73
N ALA A 58 -16.47 17.08 5.49
CA ALA A 58 -15.28 17.93 5.49
C ALA A 58 -14.03 17.17 5.95
N PHE A 59 -14.14 16.36 7.01
CA PHE A 59 -13.06 15.55 7.54
C PHE A 59 -12.60 14.49 6.53
N VAL A 60 -13.54 13.76 5.91
CA VAL A 60 -13.23 12.79 4.85
C VAL A 60 -12.60 13.48 3.64
N GLY A 61 -13.11 14.64 3.24
CA GLY A 61 -12.53 15.45 2.16
C GLY A 61 -11.10 15.88 2.46
N LEU A 62 -10.81 16.30 3.69
CA LEU A 62 -9.46 16.67 4.12
C LEU A 62 -8.50 15.48 4.10
N ILE A 63 -8.93 14.31 4.61
CA ILE A 63 -8.13 13.07 4.55
C ILE A 63 -7.83 12.72 3.09
N TYR A 64 -8.85 12.75 2.23
CA TYR A 64 -8.69 12.43 0.81
C TYR A 64 -7.73 13.40 0.11
N ALA A 65 -7.89 14.70 0.33
CA ALA A 65 -7.04 15.74 -0.25
C ALA A 65 -5.59 15.59 0.24
N THR A 66 -5.39 15.29 1.52
CA THR A 66 -4.06 15.05 2.10
C THR A 66 -3.41 13.81 1.47
N TYR A 67 -4.14 12.70 1.37
CA TYR A 67 -3.64 11.47 0.76
C TYR A 67 -3.27 11.67 -0.72
N ARG A 68 -4.15 12.30 -1.49
CA ARG A 68 -3.92 12.60 -2.92
C ARG A 68 -2.80 13.61 -3.12
N GLY A 69 -2.77 14.67 -2.32
CA GLY A 69 -1.74 15.69 -2.34
C GLY A 69 -0.36 15.11 -2.03
N MET A 70 -0.25 14.29 -0.98
CA MET A 70 0.99 13.58 -0.65
C MET A 70 1.41 12.57 -1.72
N ALA A 71 0.47 11.81 -2.28
CA ALA A 71 0.77 10.90 -3.38
C ALA A 71 1.30 11.65 -4.61
N TRP A 72 0.68 12.77 -4.98
CA TRP A 72 1.14 13.62 -6.08
C TRP A 72 2.51 14.23 -5.80
N LEU A 73 2.73 14.75 -4.59
CA LEU A 73 4.01 15.32 -4.18
C LEU A 73 5.12 14.27 -4.21
N SER A 74 4.86 13.08 -3.68
CA SER A 74 5.78 11.93 -3.72
C SER A 74 6.16 11.55 -5.15
N LEU A 75 5.18 11.44 -6.05
CA LEU A 75 5.43 11.16 -7.46
C LEU A 75 6.25 12.27 -8.14
N ARG A 76 5.96 13.54 -7.83
CA ARG A 76 6.67 14.69 -8.40
C ARG A 76 8.12 14.76 -7.93
N LEU A 77 8.38 14.50 -6.65
CA LEU A 77 9.73 14.48 -6.09
C LEU A 77 10.49 13.23 -6.58
N GLY A 78 9.83 12.08 -6.68
CA GLY A 78 10.41 10.84 -7.21
C GLY A 78 10.85 10.96 -8.67
N ARG A 79 10.10 11.69 -9.51
CA ARG A 79 10.48 11.96 -10.91
C ARG A 79 11.83 12.67 -11.04
N ARG A 80 12.11 13.68 -10.20
CA ARG A 80 13.39 14.40 -10.23
C ARG A 80 14.58 13.52 -9.85
N ALA A 81 14.37 12.60 -8.91
CA ALA A 81 15.39 11.62 -8.56
C ALA A 81 15.61 10.64 -9.72
N TYR A 82 14.54 10.15 -10.33
CA TYR A 82 14.58 9.26 -11.50
C TYR A 82 15.32 9.90 -12.70
N GLU A 83 15.06 11.17 -13.01
CA GLU A 83 15.74 11.91 -14.08
C GLU A 83 17.26 12.04 -13.87
N ARG A 84 17.75 11.98 -12.62
CA ARG A 84 19.20 11.97 -12.34
C ARG A 84 19.86 10.60 -12.51
N ALA A 85 19.08 9.51 -12.52
CA ALA A 85 19.59 8.13 -12.63
C ALA A 85 19.54 7.59 -14.07
N VAL A 86 19.62 8.46 -15.07
CA VAL A 86 19.63 8.05 -16.48
C VAL A 86 21.01 7.46 -16.86
N VAL A 87 20.98 6.46 -17.75
CA VAL A 87 22.10 5.64 -18.24
C VAL A 87 23.35 6.44 -18.66
N ALA A 88 23.18 7.69 -19.10
CA ALA A 88 24.25 8.55 -19.57
C ALA A 88 25.30 8.96 -18.51
N ASN A 89 25.10 8.62 -17.24
CA ASN A 89 25.94 9.06 -16.12
C ASN A 89 26.90 8.00 -15.57
N ILE A 90 27.08 6.84 -16.22
CA ILE A 90 28.13 5.91 -15.80
C ILE A 90 29.49 6.49 -16.20
N THR A 91 30.34 6.71 -15.22
CA THR A 91 31.71 7.17 -15.44
C THR A 91 32.67 6.01 -15.23
N VAL A 92 33.48 5.68 -16.23
CA VAL A 92 34.54 4.68 -16.14
C VAL A 92 35.86 5.41 -15.95
N ASP A 93 36.64 5.03 -14.94
CA ASP A 93 37.97 5.59 -14.71
C ASP A 93 39.06 4.90 -15.55
N GLU A 94 40.28 5.41 -15.51
CA GLU A 94 41.43 4.86 -16.25
C GLU A 94 41.79 3.44 -15.80
N ALA A 95 41.42 3.04 -14.57
CA ALA A 95 41.63 1.70 -14.04
C ALA A 95 40.53 0.71 -14.46
N GLY A 96 39.52 1.17 -15.20
CA GLY A 96 38.39 0.36 -15.66
C GLY A 96 37.29 0.18 -14.62
N ALA A 97 37.29 0.97 -13.53
CA ALA A 97 36.22 0.97 -12.55
C ALA A 97 35.05 1.85 -13.02
N ALA A 98 33.86 1.26 -13.13
CA ALA A 98 32.65 1.93 -13.56
C ALA A 98 31.82 2.37 -12.33
N THR A 99 31.72 3.68 -12.12
CA THR A 99 30.85 4.26 -11.08
C THR A 99 29.42 4.35 -11.59
N ILE A 100 28.51 3.66 -10.90
CA ILE A 100 27.12 3.54 -11.30
C ILE A 100 26.26 4.59 -10.57
N PRO A 101 25.45 5.38 -11.29
CA PRO A 101 24.51 6.30 -10.66
C PRO A 101 23.38 5.50 -10.00
N VAL A 102 23.34 5.51 -8.67
CA VAL A 102 22.33 4.79 -7.88
C VAL A 102 21.48 5.79 -7.09
N LEU A 103 20.17 5.54 -7.00
CA LEU A 103 19.23 6.37 -6.24
C LEU A 103 19.34 6.14 -4.73
N ALA A 104 19.56 4.88 -4.36
CA ALA A 104 19.68 4.45 -2.98
C ALA A 104 20.32 3.07 -2.93
N THR A 105 20.88 2.74 -1.78
CA THR A 105 21.48 1.45 -1.48
C THR A 105 20.93 0.90 -0.17
N PHE A 106 20.83 -0.43 -0.08
CA PHE A 106 20.18 -1.12 1.01
C PHE A 106 20.97 -2.36 1.44
N THR A 107 20.86 -2.71 2.72
CA THR A 107 21.27 -4.02 3.23
C THR A 107 20.02 -4.81 3.57
N GLY A 108 19.79 -5.92 2.86
CA GLY A 108 18.73 -6.86 3.16
C GLY A 108 19.26 -8.08 3.91
N VAL A 109 18.34 -8.94 4.32
CA VAL A 109 18.65 -10.20 5.01
C VAL A 109 18.15 -11.37 4.16
N ARG A 110 19.00 -12.37 3.98
CA ARG A 110 18.67 -13.61 3.27
C ARG A 110 17.54 -14.34 4.01
N GLY A 111 16.55 -14.82 3.26
CA GLY A 111 15.39 -15.52 3.81
C GLY A 111 14.25 -14.60 4.31
N LEU A 112 14.48 -13.30 4.45
CA LEU A 112 13.41 -12.33 4.68
C LEU A 112 12.79 -11.86 3.36
N PRO A 113 11.56 -11.31 3.38
CA PRO A 113 10.95 -10.71 2.21
C PRO A 113 11.85 -9.64 1.61
N TRP A 114 11.94 -9.61 0.27
CA TRP A 114 12.84 -8.71 -0.47
C TRP A 114 12.60 -7.21 -0.21
N TRP A 115 11.41 -6.83 0.25
CA TRP A 115 11.06 -5.45 0.58
C TRP A 115 11.55 -5.02 1.97
N TYR A 116 12.09 -5.95 2.76
CA TYR A 116 12.63 -5.68 4.08
C TYR A 116 14.14 -5.42 4.01
N ALA A 117 14.55 -4.22 4.41
CA ALA A 117 15.95 -3.81 4.52
C ALA A 117 16.27 -3.39 5.96
N ILE A 118 17.40 -3.86 6.48
CA ILE A 118 17.89 -3.52 7.82
C ILE A 118 18.71 -2.23 7.83
N ALA A 119 19.20 -1.80 6.67
CA ALA A 119 19.89 -0.53 6.50
C ALA A 119 19.59 0.06 5.12
N SER A 120 19.59 1.39 5.03
CA SER A 120 19.43 2.13 3.78
C SER A 120 20.31 3.37 3.76
N ASN A 121 20.68 3.82 2.57
CA ASN A 121 21.39 5.07 2.34
C ASN A 121 20.93 5.68 1.01
N ASN A 122 20.40 6.89 1.09
CA ASN A 122 19.97 7.73 -0.02
C ASN A 122 20.72 9.06 -0.07
N ALA A 123 21.54 9.37 0.94
CA ALA A 123 22.26 10.63 1.06
C ALA A 123 23.58 10.61 0.26
N LYS A 124 24.33 9.52 0.38
CA LYS A 124 25.56 9.28 -0.39
C LYS A 124 25.68 7.79 -0.71
N PRO A 125 24.76 7.24 -1.52
CA PRO A 125 24.83 5.85 -1.95
C PRO A 125 26.01 5.66 -2.91
N LEU A 126 26.58 4.45 -2.96
CA LEU A 126 27.69 4.14 -3.86
C LEU A 126 27.56 2.71 -4.39
N LEU A 127 27.78 2.56 -5.69
CA LEU A 127 28.07 1.31 -6.36
C LEU A 127 29.12 1.58 -7.44
N VAL A 128 30.24 0.89 -7.33
CA VAL A 128 31.32 0.87 -8.33
C VAL A 128 31.57 -0.57 -8.72
N ILE A 129 31.59 -0.83 -10.02
CA ILE A 129 31.99 -2.11 -10.60
C ILE A 129 33.48 -1.99 -10.91
N GLU A 130 34.31 -2.75 -10.21
CA GLU A 130 35.76 -2.75 -10.36
C GLU A 130 36.21 -4.01 -11.11
N PRO A 131 37.43 -4.05 -11.67
CA PRO A 131 37.91 -5.23 -12.38
C PRO A 131 37.95 -6.51 -11.52
N GLY A 132 38.18 -6.37 -10.21
CA GLY A 132 38.28 -7.50 -9.27
C GLY A 132 37.01 -7.79 -8.46
N GLY A 133 36.03 -6.89 -8.47
CA GLY A 133 34.85 -7.01 -7.63
C GLY A 133 33.93 -5.81 -7.69
N ILE A 134 33.16 -5.62 -6.62
CA ILE A 134 32.29 -4.46 -6.46
C ILE A 134 32.67 -3.71 -5.19
N ARG A 135 32.60 -2.39 -5.27
CA ARG A 135 32.71 -1.49 -4.12
C ARG A 135 31.39 -0.76 -3.93
N PHE A 136 30.88 -0.77 -2.71
CA PHE A 136 29.57 -0.22 -2.41
C PHE A 136 29.50 0.41 -1.03
N ARG A 137 28.51 1.28 -0.83
CA ARG A 137 28.30 1.95 0.46
C ARG A 137 26.83 1.91 0.82
N VAL A 138 26.51 1.26 1.94
CA VAL A 138 25.22 1.44 2.62
C VAL A 138 25.46 2.30 3.86
N VAL A 139 25.96 1.71 4.95
CA VAL A 139 26.39 2.47 6.14
C VAL A 139 27.85 2.90 6.00
N CYS A 140 28.73 1.93 5.75
CA CYS A 140 30.15 2.14 5.46
C CYS A 140 30.47 1.61 4.07
N GLU A 141 31.57 2.09 3.51
CA GLU A 141 32.13 1.55 2.28
C GLU A 141 32.65 0.13 2.51
N ARG A 142 32.33 -0.77 1.58
CA ARG A 142 32.75 -2.17 1.58
C ARG A 142 33.13 -2.57 0.17
N GLU A 143 34.06 -3.50 0.09
CA GLU A 143 34.47 -4.15 -1.14
C GLU A 143 34.17 -5.65 -1.05
N ARG A 144 33.73 -6.24 -2.16
CA ARG A 144 33.48 -7.68 -2.28
C ARG A 144 34.00 -8.16 -3.62
N ARG A 145 34.79 -9.21 -3.62
CA ARG A 145 35.30 -9.82 -4.85
C ARG A 145 34.18 -10.54 -5.60
N TYR A 146 34.34 -10.70 -6.92
CA TYR A 146 33.35 -11.48 -7.70
C TYR A 146 33.19 -12.91 -7.20
N GLY A 147 34.28 -13.56 -6.75
CA GLY A 147 34.20 -14.91 -6.19
C GLY A 147 33.38 -15.02 -4.90
N GLU A 148 33.05 -13.91 -4.23
CA GLU A 148 32.19 -13.90 -3.04
C GLU A 148 30.72 -13.70 -3.38
N ILE A 149 30.37 -13.37 -4.63
CA ILE A 149 28.99 -13.13 -5.05
C ILE A 149 28.38 -14.45 -5.51
N GLU A 150 27.35 -14.89 -4.80
CA GLU A 150 26.60 -16.11 -5.11
C GLU A 150 25.67 -15.92 -6.30
N CYS A 151 24.99 -14.77 -6.37
CA CYS A 151 24.00 -14.48 -7.40
C CYS A 151 23.72 -12.99 -7.47
N VAL A 152 23.45 -12.52 -8.69
CA VAL A 152 22.94 -11.17 -8.95
C VAL A 152 21.51 -11.28 -9.48
N ASP A 153 20.59 -10.57 -8.83
CA ASP A 153 19.17 -10.55 -9.16
C ASP A 153 18.71 -9.14 -9.51
N VAL A 154 17.70 -9.02 -10.36
CA VAL A 154 17.01 -7.76 -10.62
C VAL A 154 15.55 -7.89 -10.27
N ARG A 155 15.05 -6.91 -9.49
CA ARG A 155 13.65 -6.83 -9.08
C ARG A 155 13.07 -5.48 -9.45
N GLN A 156 11.89 -5.51 -10.06
CA GLN A 156 11.15 -4.32 -10.45
C GLN A 156 9.94 -4.18 -9.53
N GLY A 157 9.81 -3.01 -8.91
CA GLY A 157 8.63 -2.59 -8.16
C GLY A 157 7.96 -1.39 -8.82
N ARG A 158 6.87 -0.89 -8.24
CA ARG A 158 6.25 0.37 -8.69
C ARG A 158 7.24 1.53 -8.50
N GLY A 159 7.87 1.94 -9.60
CA GLY A 159 8.81 3.07 -9.63
C GLY A 159 10.22 2.75 -9.13
N THR A 160 10.59 1.47 -8.96
CA THR A 160 11.92 1.08 -8.49
C THR A 160 12.47 -0.10 -9.30
N VAL A 161 13.77 -0.05 -9.59
CA VAL A 161 14.51 -1.14 -10.21
C VAL A 161 15.71 -1.42 -9.34
N ASN A 162 15.66 -2.54 -8.64
CA ASN A 162 16.64 -2.93 -7.64
C ASN A 162 17.55 -4.02 -8.20
N LEU A 163 18.85 -3.75 -8.22
CA LEU A 163 19.92 -4.71 -8.49
C LEU A 163 20.42 -5.25 -7.15
N SER A 164 20.29 -6.55 -6.92
CA SER A 164 20.61 -7.20 -5.66
C SER A 164 21.77 -8.18 -5.83
N PHE A 165 22.74 -8.11 -4.93
CA PHE A 165 23.90 -8.99 -4.82
C PHE A 165 23.76 -9.83 -3.55
N THR A 166 23.64 -11.14 -3.72
CA THR A 166 23.75 -12.10 -2.62
C THR A 166 25.17 -12.62 -2.55
N PHE A 167 25.73 -12.72 -1.36
CA PHE A 167 27.10 -13.17 -1.14
C PHE A 167 27.14 -14.56 -0.55
N HIS A 168 28.16 -15.34 -0.90
CA HIS A 168 28.48 -16.60 -0.26
C HIS A 168 28.73 -16.39 1.23
N GLU A 169 28.28 -17.34 2.05
CA GLU A 169 28.49 -17.38 3.50
C GLU A 169 27.99 -16.15 4.29
N SER A 170 27.18 -15.29 3.64
CA SER A 170 26.63 -14.08 4.25
C SER A 170 25.10 -14.17 4.35
N LEU A 171 24.58 -13.90 5.55
CA LEU A 171 23.15 -13.66 5.74
C LEU A 171 22.71 -12.30 5.22
N LEU A 172 23.65 -11.37 5.00
CA LEU A 172 23.36 -10.04 4.49
C LEU A 172 23.57 -9.98 2.99
N ASN A 173 22.67 -9.27 2.32
CA ASN A 173 22.78 -8.94 0.89
C ASN A 173 22.92 -7.43 0.69
N PHE A 174 23.42 -7.05 -0.47
CA PHE A 174 23.49 -5.67 -0.90
C PHE A 174 22.49 -5.43 -2.02
N THR A 175 21.77 -4.31 -2.00
CA THR A 175 20.85 -3.93 -3.07
C THR A 175 21.03 -2.48 -3.44
N ALA A 176 21.13 -2.18 -4.74
CA ALA A 176 21.19 -0.85 -5.30
C ALA A 176 19.93 -0.56 -6.12
N ASN A 177 19.27 0.57 -5.85
CA ASN A 177 18.17 1.05 -6.67
C ASN A 177 18.72 1.88 -7.83
N LEU A 178 18.55 1.38 -9.04
CA LEU A 178 18.98 2.00 -10.29
C LEU A 178 17.90 2.88 -10.91
N GLY A 179 16.66 2.80 -10.41
CA GLY A 179 15.51 3.55 -10.93
C GLY A 179 14.99 3.04 -12.27
N ALA A 180 15.85 2.72 -13.24
CA ALA A 180 15.47 2.42 -14.62
C ALA A 180 15.96 1.04 -15.11
N VAL A 181 15.11 0.35 -15.88
CA VAL A 181 15.43 -0.96 -16.48
C VAL A 181 16.58 -0.87 -17.48
N PRO A 182 16.66 0.13 -18.38
CA PRO A 182 17.81 0.25 -19.29
C PRO A 182 19.14 0.41 -18.56
N LEU A 183 19.17 1.16 -17.45
CA LEU A 183 20.38 1.28 -16.62
C LEU A 183 20.74 -0.07 -16.00
N ALA A 184 19.76 -0.80 -15.46
CA ALA A 184 20.01 -2.14 -14.94
C ALA A 184 20.56 -3.10 -16.00
N ALA A 185 20.01 -3.08 -17.21
CA ALA A 185 20.47 -3.92 -18.31
C ALA A 185 21.92 -3.60 -18.68
N HIS A 186 22.27 -2.32 -18.78
CA HIS A 186 23.62 -1.88 -19.08
C HIS A 186 24.59 -2.24 -17.94
N VAL A 187 24.23 -2.01 -16.67
CA VAL A 187 25.05 -2.40 -15.52
C VAL A 187 25.31 -3.91 -15.50
N LEU A 188 24.32 -4.74 -15.86
CA LEU A 188 24.49 -6.19 -15.99
C LEU A 188 25.41 -6.59 -17.15
N SER A 189 25.55 -5.76 -18.19
CA SER A 189 26.54 -5.98 -19.27
C SER A 189 27.98 -5.66 -18.84
N LEU A 190 28.16 -4.80 -17.84
CA LEU A 190 29.48 -4.46 -17.27
C LEU A 190 30.01 -5.55 -16.34
N LEU A 191 29.12 -6.39 -15.78
CA LEU A 191 29.54 -7.50 -14.93
C LEU A 191 30.25 -8.60 -15.74
N PRO A 192 31.26 -9.28 -15.17
CA PRO A 192 31.94 -10.39 -15.82
C PRO A 192 30.97 -11.46 -16.32
N GLN A 193 31.26 -12.08 -17.47
CA GLN A 193 30.40 -13.13 -18.02
C GLN A 193 30.26 -14.36 -17.12
N SER A 194 31.25 -14.62 -16.28
CA SER A 194 31.25 -15.71 -15.29
C SER A 194 30.33 -15.45 -14.10
N MET A 195 29.71 -14.27 -14.00
CA MET A 195 28.87 -13.92 -12.86
C MET A 195 27.55 -14.72 -12.87
N PRO A 196 27.17 -15.39 -11.77
CA PRO A 196 25.88 -16.04 -11.68
C PRO A 196 24.76 -15.00 -11.65
N LEU A 197 23.89 -15.05 -12.67
CA LEU A 197 22.74 -14.16 -12.80
C LEU A 197 21.45 -14.95 -12.58
N SER A 198 20.48 -14.36 -11.88
CA SER A 198 19.13 -14.91 -11.78
C SER A 198 18.43 -14.90 -13.14
N THR A 199 17.38 -15.71 -13.31
CA THR A 199 16.55 -15.71 -14.53
C THR A 199 15.99 -14.31 -14.85
N ARG A 200 15.64 -13.53 -13.82
CA ARG A 200 15.18 -12.14 -14.00
C ARG A 200 16.30 -11.22 -14.45
N ALA A 201 17.48 -11.34 -13.86
CA ALA A 201 18.64 -10.56 -14.27
C ALA A 201 19.04 -10.88 -15.71
N LEU A 202 19.03 -12.16 -16.11
CA LEU A 202 19.27 -12.57 -17.51
C LEU A 202 18.24 -11.95 -18.46
N ALA A 203 16.96 -12.00 -18.10
CA ALA A 203 15.90 -11.40 -18.92
C ALA A 203 16.09 -9.88 -19.09
N VAL A 204 16.52 -9.17 -18.03
CA VAL A 204 16.82 -7.74 -18.11
C VAL A 204 18.08 -7.46 -18.92
N LYS A 205 19.14 -8.25 -18.74
CA LYS A 205 20.40 -8.11 -19.51
C LYS A 205 20.17 -8.25 -21.01
N ALA A 206 19.27 -9.14 -21.43
CA ALA A 206 18.93 -9.34 -22.83
C ALA A 206 18.28 -8.10 -23.50
N ILE A 207 17.75 -7.15 -22.73
CA ILE A 207 17.18 -5.89 -23.26
C ILE A 207 18.28 -4.91 -23.69
N SER A 208 19.51 -5.09 -23.20
CA SER A 208 20.67 -4.26 -23.57
C SER A 208 21.29 -4.64 -24.92
N VAL A 209 20.86 -5.75 -25.54
CA VAL A 209 21.40 -6.29 -26.79
C VAL A 209 20.59 -5.82 -27.98
#